data_AF-J9GCH7-F1
#
_entry.id   AF-J9GCH7-F1
#
_cell.length_a   1.000
_cell.length_b   1.000
_cell.length_c   1.000
_cell.angle_alpha   90.00
_cell.angle_beta   90.00
_cell.angle_gamma   90.00
#
_symmetry.space_group_name_H-M   'P 1'
#
loop_
_entity.id
_entity.type
_entity.pdbx_description
1 polymer ?
#
loop_
_entity_poly.entity_id
_entity_poly.type
_entity_poly.pdbx_seq_one_letter_code
_entity_poly.pdbx_strand_id
1 'polypeptide(L)'
;GRPYDVIVNRPNAKNPKPYQGAYAITDTATEVRRLRNLGVSVLGVFAGEEKDLSTEKKIFGKDFAYIRHIQNFSKIVGRYLEKQLEAGEI
;
A
#
# COMPACT_ATOMS: atom_id res chain seq x y z
N GLY A 1 4.60 5.38 3.11
CA GLY A 1 3.98 4.63 4.21
C GLY A 1 4.97 3.63 4.75
N ARG A 2 4.73 3.16 5.97
CA ARG A 2 5.63 2.26 6.69
C ARG A 2 4.77 1.12 7.23
N PRO A 3 4.76 -0.06 6.59
CA PRO A 3 4.04 -1.21 7.12
C PRO A 3 4.51 -1.47 8.56
N TYR A 4 3.55 -1.59 9.49
CA TYR A 4 3.81 -1.64 10.92
C TYR A 4 2.71 -2.44 11.63
N ASP A 5 3.01 -3.68 12.00
CA ASP A 5 2.09 -4.53 12.77
C ASP A 5 2.76 -4.99 14.07
N VAL A 6 1.99 -5.00 15.16
CA VAL A 6 2.46 -5.38 16.50
C VAL A 6 1.59 -6.50 17.04
N ILE A 7 2.22 -7.60 17.45
CA ILE A 7 1.56 -8.66 18.21
C ILE A 7 1.78 -8.36 19.69
N VAL A 8 0.68 -8.21 20.42
CA VAL A 8 0.70 -7.95 21.87
C VAL A 8 0.29 -9.23 22.59
N ASN A 9 1.21 -9.78 23.38
CA ASN A 9 0.98 -10.92 24.23
C ASN A 9 0.37 -10.51 25.58
N ARG A 10 -0.03 -11.51 26.38
CA ARG A 10 -0.53 -11.30 27.75
C ARG A 10 0.44 -10.45 28.59
N PRO A 11 -0.05 -9.70 29.58
CA PRO A 11 0.81 -9.00 30.53
C PRO A 11 1.85 -9.98 31.10
N ASN A 12 3.13 -9.56 31.10
CA ASN A 12 4.32 -10.34 31.51
C ASN A 12 4.90 -11.34 30.50
N ALA A 13 4.35 -11.47 29.29
CA ALA A 13 4.99 -12.20 28.21
C ALA A 13 5.78 -11.26 27.28
N LYS A 14 6.92 -11.73 26.75
CA LYS A 14 7.72 -10.96 25.79
C LYS A 14 6.95 -10.84 24.47
N ASN A 15 6.76 -9.61 23.99
CA ASN A 15 6.20 -9.38 22.66
C ASN A 15 7.23 -9.72 21.58
N PRO A 16 6.83 -10.35 20.47
CA PRO A 16 7.71 -10.53 19.33
C PRO A 16 8.09 -9.17 18.72
N LYS A 17 9.14 -9.16 17.91
CA LYS A 17 9.56 -7.96 17.20
C LYS A 17 8.43 -7.50 16.25
N PRO A 18 8.06 -6.21 16.24
CA PRO A 18 7.09 -5.67 15.30
C PRO A 18 7.48 -5.95 13.84
N TYR A 19 6.48 -6.20 13.01
CA TYR A 19 6.63 -6.27 11.56
C TYR A 19 6.87 -4.85 11.04
N GLN A 20 8.12 -4.52 10.72
CA GLN A 20 8.50 -3.16 10.30
C GLN A 20 9.82 -3.11 9.52
N GLY A 21 10.13 -1.93 8.98
CA GLY A 21 11.41 -1.63 8.35
C GLY A 21 11.59 -2.34 7.00
N ALA A 22 12.84 -2.65 6.64
CA ALA A 22 13.18 -3.18 5.32
C ALA A 22 12.50 -4.54 5.01
N TYR A 23 12.39 -5.41 6.02
CA TYR A 23 11.67 -6.68 5.88
C TYR A 23 10.21 -6.43 5.50
N ALA A 24 9.53 -5.58 6.26
CA ALA A 24 8.12 -5.29 6.02
C ALA A 24 7.85 -4.61 4.67
N ILE A 25 8.73 -3.73 4.24
CA ILE A 25 8.61 -3.09 2.91
C ILE A 25 8.76 -4.14 1.80
N THR A 26 9.73 -5.04 1.92
CA THR A 26 10.02 -6.05 0.89
C THR A 26 8.94 -7.12 0.80
N ASP A 27 8.46 -7.56 1.95
CA ASP A 27 7.39 -8.55 2.05
C ASP A 27 6.07 -7.98 1.50
N THR A 28 5.67 -6.77 1.91
CA THR A 28 4.48 -6.10 1.35
C THR A 28 4.61 -5.85 -0.16
N ALA A 29 5.79 -5.49 -0.68
CA ALA A 29 6.00 -5.35 -2.13
C ALA A 29 5.83 -6.68 -2.88
N THR A 30 6.30 -7.78 -2.28
CA THR A 30 6.15 -9.13 -2.84
C THR A 30 4.67 -9.51 -2.94
N GLU A 31 3.90 -9.25 -1.90
CA GLU A 31 2.46 -9.54 -1.88
C GLU A 31 1.67 -8.69 -2.88
N VAL A 32 1.96 -7.39 -3.00
CA VAL A 32 1.36 -6.54 -4.03
C VAL A 32 1.68 -7.05 -5.43
N ARG A 33 2.92 -7.46 -5.70
CA ARG A 33 3.31 -8.05 -6.98
C ARG A 33 2.58 -9.36 -7.24
N ARG A 34 2.44 -10.21 -6.22
CA ARG A 34 1.70 -11.48 -6.32
C ARG A 34 0.24 -11.24 -6.70
N LEU A 35 -0.45 -10.31 -6.03
CA LEU A 35 -1.85 -9.96 -6.34
C LEU A 35 -2.00 -9.53 -7.80
N ARG A 36 -1.10 -8.67 -8.29
CA ARG A 36 -1.12 -8.24 -9.69
C ARG A 36 -0.91 -9.40 -10.67
N ASN A 37 -0.03 -10.34 -10.35
CA ASN A 37 0.18 -11.53 -11.16
C ASN A 37 -1.05 -12.45 -11.19
N LEU A 38 -1.94 -12.36 -10.19
CA LEU A 38 -3.23 -13.06 -10.16
C LEU A 38 -4.35 -12.29 -10.89
N GLY A 39 -4.02 -11.19 -11.58
CA GLY A 39 -4.98 -10.35 -12.27
C GLY A 39 -5.76 -9.41 -11.34
N VAL A 40 -5.36 -9.30 -10.07
CA VAL A 40 -6.01 -8.38 -9.13
C VAL A 40 -5.46 -6.96 -9.33
N SER A 41 -6.35 -6.02 -9.57
CA SER A 41 -6.03 -4.60 -9.66
C SER A 41 -5.71 -4.02 -8.27
N VAL A 42 -4.51 -3.48 -8.10
CA VAL A 42 -4.03 -2.91 -6.83
C VAL A 42 -3.56 -1.46 -7.02
N LEU A 43 -4.20 -0.53 -6.30
CA LEU A 43 -3.82 0.88 -6.20
C LEU A 43 -3.41 1.23 -4.77
N GLY A 44 -2.19 1.77 -4.60
CA GLY A 44 -1.80 2.41 -3.34
C GLY A 44 -2.22 3.88 -3.31
N VAL A 45 -3.01 4.32 -2.33
CA VAL A 45 -3.31 5.75 -2.12
C VAL A 45 -2.63 6.21 -0.85
N PHE A 46 -1.64 7.08 -1.00
CA PHE A 46 -0.81 7.55 0.11
C PHE A 46 -1.08 9.00 0.42
N ALA A 47 -1.36 9.30 1.69
CA ALA A 47 -1.63 10.65 2.19
C ALA A 47 -0.64 11.13 3.27
N GLY A 48 0.50 10.43 3.40
CA GLY A 48 1.51 10.72 4.43
C GLY A 48 2.63 11.64 3.95
N GLU A 49 3.73 11.66 4.70
CA GLU A 49 4.85 12.56 4.42
C GLU A 49 5.63 12.22 3.14
N GLU A 50 6.11 13.24 2.42
CA GLU A 50 6.85 13.08 1.16
C GLU A 50 8.12 12.23 1.30
N LYS A 51 8.77 12.25 2.47
CA LYS A 51 9.96 11.44 2.76
C LYS A 51 9.72 9.93 2.57
N ASP A 52 8.47 9.49 2.75
CA ASP A 52 8.10 8.08 2.65
C ASP A 52 7.62 7.67 1.24
N LEU A 53 7.61 8.59 0.26
CA LEU A 53 7.23 8.29 -1.12
C LEU A 53 8.15 7.26 -1.78
N SER A 54 9.43 7.27 -1.42
CA SER A 54 10.39 6.27 -1.90
C SER A 54 10.00 4.85 -1.49
N THR A 55 9.36 4.69 -0.34
CA THR A 55 8.86 3.39 0.16
C THR A 55 7.58 2.98 -0.56
N GLU A 56 6.65 3.91 -0.76
CA GLU A 56 5.42 3.65 -1.53
C GLU A 56 5.74 3.21 -2.96
N LYS A 57 6.68 3.88 -3.60
CA LYS A 57 7.15 3.52 -4.95
C LYS A 57 7.77 2.12 -4.98
N LYS A 58 8.42 1.66 -3.91
CA LYS A 58 8.94 0.28 -3.82
C LYS A 58 7.82 -0.75 -3.71
N ILE A 59 6.78 -0.46 -2.93
CA ILE A 59 5.66 -1.39 -2.70
C ILE A 59 4.74 -1.46 -3.92
N PHE A 60 4.32 -0.31 -4.43
CA PHE A 60 3.27 -0.22 -5.44
C PHE A 60 3.79 0.07 -6.86
N GLY A 61 5.07 0.39 -7.03
CA GLY A 61 5.65 0.70 -8.34
C GLY A 61 5.02 1.94 -8.95
N LYS A 62 4.39 1.79 -10.13
CA LYS A 62 3.71 2.87 -10.85
C LYS A 62 2.24 3.06 -10.43
N ASP A 63 1.62 2.05 -9.84
CA ASP A 63 0.19 2.07 -9.52
C ASP A 63 -0.01 2.56 -8.08
N PHE A 64 0.42 3.79 -7.84
CA PHE A 64 0.13 4.52 -6.60
C PHE A 64 -0.19 5.98 -6.89
N ALA A 65 -0.97 6.57 -6.00
CA ALA A 65 -1.29 7.99 -6.00
C ALA A 65 -0.86 8.62 -4.67
N TYR A 66 -0.12 9.70 -4.74
CA TYR A 66 0.17 10.54 -3.59
C TYR A 66 -0.84 11.70 -3.53
N ILE A 67 -1.54 11.84 -2.40
CA ILE A 67 -2.47 12.93 -2.14
C ILE A 67 -1.97 13.77 -0.96
N ARG A 68 -1.92 15.09 -1.13
CA ARG A 68 -1.58 16.02 -0.04
C ARG A 68 -2.76 16.34 0.88
N HIS A 69 -3.97 16.21 0.34
CA HIS A 69 -5.22 16.55 1.02
C HIS A 69 -6.19 15.39 0.88
N ILE A 70 -6.72 14.92 2.01
CA ILE A 70 -7.63 13.77 2.06
C ILE A 70 -8.92 14.01 1.26
N GLN A 71 -9.32 15.27 1.07
CA GLN A 71 -10.46 15.66 0.25
C GLN A 71 -10.33 15.21 -1.22
N ASN A 72 -9.10 14.96 -1.69
CA ASN A 72 -8.87 14.46 -3.05
C ASN A 72 -9.01 12.93 -3.17
N PHE A 73 -9.22 12.20 -2.08
CA PHE A 73 -9.28 10.74 -2.08
C PHE A 73 -10.35 10.20 -3.03
N SER A 74 -11.60 10.66 -2.89
CA SER A 74 -12.73 10.18 -3.70
C SER A 74 -12.50 10.41 -5.20
N LYS A 75 -11.97 11.58 -5.56
CA LYS A 75 -11.64 11.92 -6.96
C LYS A 75 -10.58 10.99 -7.55
N ILE A 76 -9.52 10.70 -6.80
CA ILE A 76 -8.42 9.85 -7.26
C ILE A 76 -8.86 8.39 -7.39
N VAL A 77 -9.56 7.87 -6.38
CA VAL A 77 -10.06 6.49 -6.40
C VAL A 77 -11.13 6.31 -7.47
N GLY A 78 -12.05 7.26 -7.61
CA GLY A 78 -13.08 7.23 -8.65
C GLY A 78 -12.49 7.13 -10.06
N ARG A 79 -11.54 8.02 -10.39
CA ARG A 79 -10.86 7.99 -11.69
C ARG A 79 -10.10 6.68 -11.95
N TYR A 80 -9.55 6.08 -10.90
CA TYR A 80 -8.90 4.78 -11.05
C TYR A 80 -9.91 3.69 -11.39
N LEU A 81 -11.05 3.64 -10.69
CA LEU A 81 -12.11 2.66 -10.94
C LEU A 81 -12.68 2.80 -12.35
N GLU A 82 -12.97 4.02 -12.82
CA GLU A 82 -13.41 4.30 -14.19
C GLU A 82 -12.45 3.69 -15.21
N LYS A 83 -11.14 3.92 -15.05
CA LYS A 83 -10.12 3.33 -15.92
C LYS A 83 -10.06 1.80 -15.87
N GLN A 84 -10.33 1.19 -14.70
CA GLN A 84 -10.37 -0.27 -14.60
C GLN A 84 -11.57 -0.84 -15.36
N LEU A 85 -12.71 -0.14 -15.36
CA LEU A 85 -13.88 -0.53 -16.13
C LEU A 85 -13.63 -0.40 -17.63
N GLU A 86 -13.11 0.74 -18.08
CA GLU A 86 -12.76 0.97 -19.50
C GLU A 86 -11.76 -0.07 -20.03
N ALA A 87 -10.77 -0.47 -19.21
CA ALA A 87 -9.77 -1.46 -19.59
C ALA A 87 -10.33 -2.91 -19.64
N GLY A 88 -11.46 -3.17 -18.98
CA GLY A 88 -12.12 -4.48 -18.95
C GLY A 88 -13.19 -4.66 -20.03
N GLU A 89 -13.55 -3.62 -20.78
CA GLU A 89 -14.54 -3.65 -21.87
C GLU A 89 -13.94 -4.00 -23.25
N ILE A 90 -12.80 -4.72 -23.31
CA ILE A 90 -12.14 -5.17 -24.54
C ILE A 90 -12.20 -6.70 -24.68
#